data_AF-A0A3Q9I2V5-F1
#
_entry.id   AF-A0A3Q9I2V5-F1
#
_cell.length_a   1.000
_cell.length_b   1.000
_cell.length_c   1.000
_cell.angle_alpha   90.00
_cell.angle_beta   90.00
_cell.angle_gamma   90.00
#
_symmetry.space_group_name_H-M   'P 1'
#
loop_
_entity.id
_entity.type
_entity.pdbx_description
1 polymer ?
#
loop_
_entity_poly.entity_id
_entity_poly.type
_entity_poly.pdbx_seq_one_letter_code
_entity_poly.pdbx_strand_id
1 'polypeptide(L)'
;MIGIIKGYDYVDPTVMDYINQNPENVLAITGEKPLERLIEMLINGRLTAIIEDKIVLEYKAKQMGKSDQVKVSGTTSAVIDVYSSFSPKNPKSEEYAKILSEETLKMRKSGRLQELLERYGIQDWQAQ
;
A
#
# COMPACT_ATOMS: atom_id res chain seq x y z
N MET A 1 -9.28 -1.57 -18.95
CA MET A 1 -9.94 -1.80 -17.66
C MET A 1 -8.89 -1.79 -16.57
N ILE A 2 -9.08 -0.95 -15.55
CA ILE A 2 -8.18 -0.79 -14.41
C ILE A 2 -8.69 -1.64 -13.24
N GLY A 3 -7.78 -2.34 -12.57
CA GLY A 3 -8.10 -3.13 -11.37
C GLY A 3 -7.85 -2.36 -10.08
N ILE A 4 -8.80 -2.44 -9.14
CA ILE A 4 -8.69 -1.86 -7.80
C ILE A 4 -9.18 -2.83 -6.72
N ILE A 5 -8.75 -2.62 -5.48
CA ILE A 5 -9.29 -3.32 -4.31
C ILE A 5 -10.51 -2.53 -3.82
N LYS A 6 -11.67 -3.17 -3.78
CA LYS A 6 -12.91 -2.53 -3.36
C LYS A 6 -12.85 -2.16 -1.88
N GLY A 7 -13.17 -0.90 -1.57
CA GLY A 7 -13.19 -0.37 -0.21
C GLY A 7 -11.88 0.28 0.22
N TYR A 8 -10.84 0.29 -0.63
CA TYR A 8 -9.67 1.11 -0.40
C TYR A 8 -9.98 2.57 -0.72
N ASP A 9 -9.46 3.45 0.13
CA ASP A 9 -9.31 4.85 -0.18
C ASP A 9 -7.89 5.05 -0.70
N TYR A 10 -7.76 5.41 -1.97
CA TYR A 10 -6.47 5.66 -2.60
C TYR A 10 -5.93 7.07 -2.28
N VAL A 11 -6.69 7.88 -1.53
CA VAL A 11 -6.39 9.21 -0.98
C VAL A 11 -6.11 10.30 -2.02
N ASP A 12 -5.62 9.95 -3.21
CA ASP A 12 -5.48 10.85 -4.34
C ASP A 12 -6.86 11.18 -4.93
N PRO A 13 -7.32 12.45 -4.87
CA PRO A 13 -8.63 12.84 -5.38
C PRO A 13 -8.78 12.57 -6.87
N THR A 14 -7.70 12.69 -7.66
CA THR A 14 -7.73 12.45 -9.11
C THR A 14 -8.03 10.98 -9.41
N VAL A 15 -7.42 10.07 -8.64
CA VAL A 15 -7.67 8.63 -8.75
C VAL A 15 -9.09 8.31 -8.34
N MET A 16 -9.54 8.84 -7.20
CA MET A 16 -10.88 8.59 -6.69
C MET A 16 -11.95 9.14 -7.63
N ASP A 17 -11.77 10.35 -8.17
CA ASP A 17 -12.66 10.95 -9.15
C ASP A 17 -12.74 10.10 -10.42
N TYR A 18 -11.60 9.65 -10.95
CA TYR A 18 -11.58 8.75 -12.12
C TYR A 18 -12.37 7.46 -11.84
N ILE A 19 -12.13 6.82 -10.70
CA ILE A 19 -12.80 5.57 -10.30
C ILE A 19 -14.31 5.77 -10.22
N ASN A 20 -14.75 6.87 -9.62
CA ASN A 20 -16.16 7.17 -9.42
C ASN A 20 -16.88 7.57 -10.72
N GLN A 21 -16.19 8.27 -11.62
CA GLN A 21 -16.76 8.75 -12.89
C GLN A 21 -16.75 7.71 -14.01
N ASN A 22 -15.92 6.67 -13.93
CA ASN A 22 -15.73 5.67 -14.98
C ASN A 22 -15.94 4.22 -14.49
N PRO A 23 -17.06 3.89 -13.81
CA PRO A 23 -17.26 2.58 -13.19
C PRO A 23 -17.24 1.42 -14.20
N GLU A 24 -17.61 1.66 -15.46
CA GLU A 24 -17.54 0.68 -16.55
C GLU A 24 -16.12 0.32 -16.97
N ASN A 25 -15.15 1.17 -16.64
CA ASN A 25 -13.73 0.99 -16.96
C ASN A 25 -12.91 0.47 -15.76
N VAL A 26 -13.56 0.26 -14.61
CA VAL A 26 -12.93 -0.13 -13.35
C VAL A 26 -13.46 -1.47 -12.84
N LEU A 27 -12.56 -2.41 -12.63
CA LEU A 27 -12.84 -3.66 -11.94
C LEU A 27 -12.44 -3.55 -10.47
N ALA A 28 -13.43 -3.41 -9.59
CA ALA A 28 -13.22 -3.43 -8.14
C ALA A 28 -13.45 -4.84 -7.58
N ILE A 29 -12.44 -5.43 -6.93
CA ILE A 29 -12.54 -6.79 -6.38
C ILE A 29 -12.41 -6.84 -4.85
N THR A 30 -13.00 -7.88 -4.26
CA THR A 30 -12.91 -8.22 -2.84
C THR A 30 -12.40 -9.66 -2.66
N GLY A 31 -12.11 -10.05 -1.42
CA GLY A 31 -11.77 -11.43 -1.03
C GLY A 31 -10.50 -11.49 -0.19
N GLU A 32 -10.00 -12.69 0.06
CA GLU A 32 -8.85 -12.91 0.94
C GLU A 32 -7.52 -12.42 0.35
N LYS A 33 -7.34 -12.56 -0.97
CA LYS A 33 -6.09 -12.21 -1.66
C LYS A 33 -6.33 -11.35 -2.91
N PRO A 34 -6.91 -10.15 -2.76
CA PRO A 34 -7.32 -9.36 -3.91
C PRO A 34 -6.12 -8.90 -4.73
N LEU A 35 -5.04 -8.42 -4.11
CA LEU A 35 -3.85 -7.97 -4.84
C LEU A 35 -3.21 -9.09 -5.69
N GLU A 36 -3.08 -10.30 -5.14
CA GLU A 36 -2.55 -11.46 -5.89
C GLU A 36 -3.38 -11.73 -7.15
N ARG A 37 -4.71 -11.70 -7.02
CA ARG A 37 -5.61 -11.89 -8.15
C ARG A 37 -5.50 -10.75 -9.17
N LEU A 38 -5.37 -9.50 -8.73
CA LEU A 38 -5.17 -8.36 -9.63
C LEU A 38 -3.86 -8.48 -10.42
N ILE A 39 -2.76 -8.88 -9.76
CA ILE A 39 -1.47 -9.13 -10.41
C ILE A 39 -1.60 -10.24 -11.45
N GLU A 40 -2.23 -11.37 -11.12
CA GLU A 40 -2.47 -12.45 -12.08
C GLU A 40 -3.32 -11.99 -13.27
N MET A 41 -4.35 -11.20 -13.04
CA MET A 41 -5.19 -10.67 -14.11
C MET A 41 -4.43 -9.70 -15.02
N LEU A 42 -3.55 -8.86 -14.46
CA LEU A 42 -2.67 -7.98 -15.23
C LEU A 42 -1.71 -8.79 -16.12
N ILE A 43 -1.02 -9.78 -15.55
CA ILE A 43 -0.06 -10.63 -16.27
C ILE A 43 -0.73 -11.40 -17.40
N ASN A 44 -1.96 -11.89 -17.17
CA ASN A 44 -2.75 -12.60 -18.18
C ASN A 44 -3.49 -11.68 -19.16
N GLY A 45 -3.20 -10.36 -19.16
CA GLY A 45 -3.77 -9.40 -20.11
C GLY A 45 -5.26 -9.10 -19.92
N ARG A 46 -5.85 -9.48 -18.78
CA ARG A 46 -7.25 -9.19 -18.45
C ARG A 46 -7.46 -7.78 -17.92
N LEU A 47 -6.39 -7.18 -17.39
CA LEU A 47 -6.34 -5.80 -16.94
C LEU A 47 -5.24 -5.06 -17.69
N THR A 48 -5.43 -3.76 -17.88
CA THR A 48 -4.42 -2.89 -18.50
C THR A 48 -3.50 -2.25 -17.47
N ALA A 49 -4.02 -2.01 -16.26
CA ALA A 49 -3.30 -1.45 -15.13
C ALA A 49 -3.99 -1.83 -13.82
N ILE A 50 -3.28 -1.70 -12.71
CA ILE A 50 -3.81 -1.79 -11.35
C ILE A 50 -3.39 -0.54 -10.58
N ILE A 51 -4.22 -0.07 -9.65
CA ILE A 51 -3.85 1.01 -8.72
C ILE A 51 -3.52 0.37 -7.37
N GLU A 52 -2.29 0.57 -6.91
CA GLU A 52 -1.79 0.05 -5.64
C GLU A 52 -0.59 0.87 -5.15
N ASP A 53 -0.30 0.79 -3.85
CA ASP A 53 0.95 1.29 -3.29
C ASP A 53 2.16 0.58 -3.90
N LYS A 54 3.21 1.35 -4.22
CA LYS A 54 4.40 0.83 -4.89
C LYS A 54 5.10 -0.24 -4.07
N ILE A 55 5.34 0.01 -2.78
CA ILE A 55 6.09 -0.89 -1.90
C ILE A 55 5.29 -2.18 -1.70
N VAL A 56 3.97 -2.06 -1.49
CA VAL A 56 3.07 -3.21 -1.34
C VAL A 56 3.05 -4.06 -2.61
N LEU A 57 2.93 -3.44 -3.78
CA LEU A 57 2.95 -4.12 -5.07
C LEU A 57 4.28 -4.86 -5.29
N GLU A 58 5.42 -4.17 -5.15
CA GLU A 58 6.74 -4.73 -5.37
C GLU A 58 7.03 -5.89 -4.41
N TYR A 59 6.69 -5.72 -3.13
CA TYR A 59 6.83 -6.77 -2.13
C TYR A 59 5.97 -8.00 -2.48
N LYS A 60 4.70 -7.79 -2.85
CA LYS A 60 3.80 -8.89 -3.19
C LYS A 60 4.25 -9.61 -4.47
N ALA A 61 4.64 -8.87 -5.51
CA ALA A 61 5.18 -9.45 -6.74
C ALA A 61 6.45 -10.27 -6.48
N LYS A 62 7.32 -9.80 -5.58
CA LYS A 62 8.51 -10.55 -5.14
C LYS A 62 8.13 -11.85 -4.42
N GLN A 63 7.18 -11.80 -3.49
CA GLN A 63 6.67 -13.00 -2.81
C GLN A 63 6.08 -14.02 -3.78
N MET A 64 5.46 -13.56 -4.87
CA MET A 64 4.89 -14.41 -5.91
C MET A 64 5.92 -14.93 -6.92
N GLY A 65 7.18 -14.47 -6.87
CA GLY A 65 8.19 -14.78 -7.88
C GLY A 65 7.87 -14.17 -9.26
N LYS A 66 7.15 -13.04 -9.29
CA LYS A 66 6.66 -12.38 -10.52
C LYS A 66 7.16 -10.95 -10.70
N SER A 67 8.20 -10.55 -9.97
CA SER A 67 8.78 -9.20 -10.05
C SER A 67 9.10 -8.75 -11.48
N ASP A 68 9.64 -9.64 -12.32
CA ASP A 68 10.04 -9.31 -13.69
C ASP A 68 8.87 -9.20 -14.68
N GLN A 69 7.65 -9.56 -14.25
CA GLN A 69 6.44 -9.56 -15.09
C GLN A 69 5.56 -8.33 -14.86
N VAL A 70 5.88 -7.52 -13.84
CA VAL A 70 5.15 -6.29 -13.51
C VAL A 70 6.13 -5.13 -13.40
N LYS A 71 5.67 -3.93 -13.74
CA LYS A 71 6.44 -2.71 -13.57
C LYS A 71 5.55 -1.57 -13.13
N VAL A 72 6.11 -0.65 -12.37
CA VAL A 72 5.46 0.62 -12.05
C VAL A 72 5.43 1.47 -13.33
N SER A 73 4.24 1.78 -13.83
CA SER A 73 4.05 2.57 -15.06
C SER A 73 3.95 4.09 -14.81
N GLY A 74 3.86 4.49 -13.56
CA GLY A 74 3.72 5.88 -13.12
C GLY A 74 3.35 5.94 -11.64
N THR A 75 3.42 7.13 -11.06
CA THR A 75 2.93 7.43 -9.71
C THR A 75 2.06 8.67 -9.79
N THR A 76 1.12 8.80 -8.85
CA THR A 76 0.31 10.01 -8.77
C THR A 76 1.07 11.09 -8.00
N SER A 77 0.58 12.33 -8.02
CA SER A 77 1.24 13.43 -7.31
C SER A 77 0.96 13.46 -5.81
N ALA A 78 -0.01 12.67 -5.33
CA ALA A 78 -0.27 12.56 -3.90
C ALA A 78 0.85 11.77 -3.21
N VAL A 79 1.51 12.41 -2.25
CA VAL A 79 2.36 11.72 -1.26
C VAL A 79 1.49 11.45 -0.05
N ILE A 80 1.34 10.18 0.31
CA ILE A 80 0.44 9.74 1.36
C ILE A 80 1.27 9.10 2.46
N ASP A 81 1.21 9.68 3.65
CA ASP A 81 1.78 9.06 4.85
C ASP A 81 0.87 7.94 5.35
N VAL A 82 1.48 6.81 5.73
CA VAL A 82 0.76 5.67 6.30
C VAL A 82 0.78 5.74 7.81
N TYR A 83 -0.41 5.72 8.43
CA TYR A 83 -0.58 5.80 9.88
C TYR A 83 -1.22 4.53 10.45
N SER A 84 -0.81 4.16 11.66
CA SER A 84 -1.52 3.15 12.45
C SER A 84 -2.69 3.79 13.19
N SER A 85 -3.90 3.29 12.94
CA SER A 85 -5.12 3.82 13.54
C SER A 85 -5.49 3.11 14.84
N PHE A 86 -5.92 3.88 15.84
CA PHE A 86 -6.42 3.39 17.11
C PHE A 86 -7.89 3.81 17.29
N SER A 87 -8.73 2.89 17.78
CA SER A 87 -10.18 3.14 17.90
C SER A 87 -10.47 4.24 18.92
N PRO A 88 -11.23 5.31 18.58
CA PRO A 88 -11.54 6.38 19.53
C PRO A 88 -12.43 5.91 20.69
N LYS A 89 -13.09 4.74 20.57
CA LYS A 89 -13.93 4.16 21.62
C LYS A 89 -13.14 3.46 22.72
N ASN A 90 -11.84 3.19 22.50
CA ASN A 90 -11.00 2.58 23.51
C ASN A 90 -10.32 3.70 24.33
N PRO A 91 -10.57 3.78 25.65
CA PRO A 91 -10.00 4.84 26.48
C PRO A 91 -8.47 4.83 26.56
N LYS A 92 -7.81 3.72 26.16
CA LYS A 92 -6.35 3.61 26.10
C LYS A 92 -5.74 3.95 24.74
N SER A 93 -6.55 4.32 23.75
CA SER A 93 -6.05 4.54 22.39
C SER A 93 -4.98 5.62 22.29
N GLU A 94 -5.11 6.72 23.03
CA GLU A 94 -4.11 7.78 23.07
C GLU A 94 -2.78 7.27 23.65
N GLU A 95 -2.84 6.48 24.74
CA GLU A 95 -1.67 5.84 25.35
C GLU A 95 -0.98 4.89 24.35
N TYR A 96 -1.74 4.05 23.65
CA TYR A 96 -1.19 3.11 22.67
C TYR A 96 -0.58 3.80 21.46
N ALA A 97 -1.22 4.86 20.96
CA ALA A 97 -0.65 5.68 19.90
C ALA A 97 0.67 6.30 20.33
N LYS A 98 0.73 6.85 21.55
CA LYS A 98 1.96 7.42 22.12
C LYS A 98 3.08 6.37 22.24
N ILE A 99 2.77 5.19 22.78
CA ILE A 99 3.75 4.10 22.91
C ILE A 99 4.31 3.73 21.52
N LEU A 100 3.45 3.54 20.52
CA LEU A 100 3.89 3.21 19.17
C LEU A 100 4.80 4.29 18.58
N SER A 101 4.43 5.56 18.71
CA SER A 101 5.25 6.68 18.22
C SER A 101 6.59 6.78 18.92
N GLU A 102 6.62 6.70 20.25
CA GLU A 102 7.86 6.79 21.04
C GLU A 102 8.79 5.61 20.78
N GLU A 103 8.27 4.39 20.72
CA GLU A 103 9.09 3.20 20.44
C GLU A 103 9.64 3.21 19.02
N THR A 104 8.89 3.71 18.04
CA THR A 104 9.40 3.88 16.66
C THR A 104 10.60 4.82 16.63
N LEU A 105 10.53 5.95 17.36
CA LEU A 105 11.65 6.90 17.48
C LEU A 105 12.85 6.30 18.20
N LYS A 106 12.64 5.54 19.28
CA LYS A 106 13.71 4.83 20.00
C LYS A 106 14.38 3.79 19.10
N MET A 107 13.57 3.00 18.38
CA MET A 107 14.07 2.01 17.42
C MET A 107 14.91 2.67 16.33
N ARG A 108 14.47 3.81 15.80
CA ARG A 108 15.25 4.60 14.82
C ARG A 108 16.59 5.04 15.38
N LYS A 109 16.62 5.67 16.56
CA LYS A 109 17.87 6.10 17.22
C LYS A 109 18.84 4.95 17.49
N SER A 110 18.32 3.75 17.76
CA SER A 110 19.13 2.56 18.07
C SER A 110 19.58 1.75 16.85
N GLY A 111 19.11 2.06 15.63
CA GLY A 111 19.34 1.24 14.43
C GLY A 111 18.40 0.04 14.28
N ARG A 112 17.68 -0.37 15.33
CA ARG A 112 16.72 -1.49 15.30
C ARG A 112 15.60 -1.32 14.27
N LEU A 113 15.23 -0.08 13.94
CA LEU A 113 14.25 0.17 12.88
C LEU A 113 14.80 -0.22 11.51
N GLN A 114 16.05 0.14 11.22
CA GLN A 114 16.70 -0.24 9.97
C GLN A 114 16.79 -1.75 9.81
N GLU A 115 17.25 -2.47 10.85
CA GLU A 115 17.32 -3.94 10.85
C GLU A 115 15.95 -4.61 10.63
N LEU A 116 14.86 -3.96 11.08
CA LEU A 116 13.51 -4.43 10.82
C LEU A 116 13.14 -4.20 9.35
N LEU A 117 13.34 -2.99 8.84
CA LEU A 117 12.93 -2.61 7.48
C LEU A 117 13.72 -3.34 6.38
N GLU A 118 15.00 -3.64 6.61
CA GLU A 118 15.85 -4.40 5.67
C GLU A 118 15.30 -5.79 5.37
N ARG A 119 14.64 -6.44 6.34
CA ARG A 119 13.98 -7.75 6.14
C ARG A 119 12.85 -7.69 5.12
N TYR A 120 12.26 -6.50 4.96
CA TYR A 120 11.19 -6.23 4.00
C TYR A 120 11.71 -5.54 2.74
N GLY A 121 13.00 -5.20 2.66
CA GLY A 121 13.58 -4.43 1.56
C GLY A 121 13.09 -2.99 1.51
N ILE A 122 12.69 -2.42 2.64
CA ILE A 122 12.17 -1.07 2.76
C ILE A 122 13.27 -0.15 3.29
N GLN A 123 13.38 1.06 2.72
CA GLN A 123 14.23 2.11 3.27
C GLN A 123 13.44 2.96 4.27
N ASP A 124 14.11 3.47 5.31
CA ASP A 124 13.45 4.38 6.25
C ASP A 124 13.05 5.67 5.50
N TRP A 125 11.78 6.02 5.60
CA TRP A 125 11.17 7.17 4.91
C TRP A 125 11.64 8.53 5.46
N GLN A 126 12.38 8.54 6.58
CA GLN A 126 12.98 9.73 7.17
C GLN A 126 14.52 9.72 7.13
N ALA A 127 15.16 8.70 6.56
CA ALA A 127 16.61 8.69 6.42
C ALA A 127 17.00 9.70 5.32
N GLN A 128 17.59 10.82 5.72
CA GLN A 128 18.45 11.66 4.87
C GLN A 128 19.90 11.19 5.00
#